data_AF-A0A1H1LJN8-F1
#
_entry.id   AF-A0A1H1LJN8-F1
#
_cell.length_a   1.000
_cell.length_b   1.000
_cell.length_c   1.000
_cell.angle_alpha   90.00
_cell.angle_beta   90.00
_cell.angle_gamma   90.00
#
_symmetry.space_group_name_H-M   'P 1'
#
loop_
_entity.id
_entity.type
_entity.pdbx_description
1 polymer ?
#
loop_
_entity_poly.entity_id
_entity_poly.type
_entity_poly.pdbx_seq_one_letter_code
_entity_poly.pdbx_strand_id
1 'polypeptide(L)'
;MRKLLKSASYIFHPIWMPFIGSLFYFLITPRFFPLPLIQAKMLAIAITTLFIPIVFFFLLKNLGKAKNVFLSDVKERKWPLFFYILLIGLNLYQILDIYNYPALYYYFVGIMISVATGFILAWLNIKASLHMVGISGIFTFILALSIFYRINLLFTLAFLILAIGWTASSRLTYKAHTGLELIIGIFIGFVPQLIVLKYWL
;
A
#
# COMPACT_ATOMS: atom_id res chain seq x y z
N MET A 1 -5.57 -22.23 -14.60
CA MET A 1 -4.27 -21.59 -14.28
C MET A 1 -4.22 -20.09 -14.63
N ARG A 2 -4.39 -19.66 -15.90
CA ARG A 2 -4.35 -18.23 -16.28
C ARG A 2 -5.34 -17.33 -15.51
N LYS A 3 -6.60 -17.75 -15.35
CA LYS A 3 -7.62 -17.00 -14.58
C LYS A 3 -7.23 -16.81 -13.11
N LEU A 4 -6.62 -17.82 -12.48
CA LEU A 4 -6.13 -17.79 -11.11
C LEU A 4 -4.93 -16.85 -10.95
N LEU A 5 -4.02 -16.78 -11.93
CA LEU A 5 -2.96 -15.77 -11.91
C LEU A 5 -3.52 -14.36 -12.12
N LYS A 6 -4.55 -14.20 -12.95
CA LYS A 6 -5.16 -12.89 -13.19
C LYS A 6 -5.83 -12.33 -11.93
N SER A 7 -6.47 -13.18 -11.11
CA SER A 7 -7.18 -12.74 -9.90
C SER A 7 -6.26 -12.08 -8.88
N ALA A 8 -5.00 -12.52 -8.76
CA ALA A 8 -4.02 -11.90 -7.86
C ALA A 8 -3.91 -10.39 -8.04
N SER A 9 -3.99 -9.90 -9.28
CA SER A 9 -3.84 -8.46 -9.57
C SER A 9 -5.02 -7.61 -9.13
N TYR A 10 -6.18 -8.23 -8.96
CA TYR A 10 -7.40 -7.59 -8.48
C TYR A 10 -7.55 -7.74 -6.97
N ILE A 11 -7.28 -8.94 -6.43
CA ILE A 11 -7.34 -9.23 -4.99
C ILE A 11 -6.27 -8.41 -4.25
N PHE A 12 -5.02 -8.47 -4.72
CA PHE A 12 -3.90 -7.76 -4.13
C PHE A 12 -3.62 -6.43 -4.84
N HIS A 13 -4.69 -5.74 -5.25
CA HIS A 13 -4.54 -4.42 -5.86
C HIS A 13 -3.98 -3.42 -4.83
N PRO A 14 -2.97 -2.59 -5.18
CA PRO A 14 -2.26 -1.74 -4.22
C PRO A 14 -3.16 -0.72 -3.51
N ILE A 15 -4.28 -0.32 -4.12
CA ILE A 15 -5.22 0.62 -3.53
C ILE A 15 -5.78 0.13 -2.19
N TRP A 16 -5.95 -1.19 -2.01
CA TRP A 16 -6.47 -1.78 -0.79
C TRP A 16 -5.48 -1.71 0.38
N MET A 17 -4.19 -1.51 0.09
CA MET A 17 -3.14 -1.84 1.03
C MET A 17 -3.16 -0.97 2.29
N PRO A 18 -3.28 0.37 2.20
CA PRO A 18 -3.34 1.18 3.42
C PRO A 18 -4.55 0.87 4.29
N PHE A 19 -5.71 0.61 3.67
CA PHE A 19 -6.92 0.25 4.39
C PHE A 19 -6.78 -1.11 5.10
N ILE A 20 -6.27 -2.13 4.41
CA ILE A 20 -6.06 -3.46 5.01
C ILE A 20 -5.03 -3.39 6.15
N GLY A 21 -3.92 -2.65 5.97
CA GLY A 21 -2.94 -2.46 7.03
C GLY A 21 -3.53 -1.78 8.27
N SER A 22 -4.39 -0.77 8.06
CA SER A 22 -5.10 -0.07 9.13
C SER A 22 -6.10 -0.98 9.86
N LEU A 23 -6.88 -1.74 9.11
CA LEU A 23 -7.81 -2.72 9.67
C LEU A 23 -7.05 -3.73 10.52
N PHE A 24 -5.95 -4.26 9.99
CA PHE A 24 -5.14 -5.23 10.69
C PHE A 24 -4.57 -4.66 11.99
N TYR A 25 -4.04 -3.43 11.97
CA TYR A 25 -3.57 -2.74 13.17
C TYR A 25 -4.63 -2.69 14.28
N PHE A 26 -5.86 -2.25 13.97
CA PHE A 26 -6.92 -2.15 14.98
C PHE A 26 -7.43 -3.52 15.46
N LEU A 27 -7.27 -4.57 14.66
CA LEU A 27 -7.65 -5.94 15.05
C LEU A 27 -6.64 -6.60 16.01
N ILE A 28 -5.35 -6.29 15.87
CA ILE A 28 -4.29 -7.01 16.61
C ILE A 28 -3.63 -6.20 17.71
N THR A 29 -3.76 -4.87 17.68
CA THR A 29 -3.15 -4.03 18.71
C THR A 29 -3.74 -4.36 20.08
N PRO A 30 -2.92 -4.56 21.12
CA PRO A 30 -3.41 -4.81 22.47
C PRO A 30 -4.02 -3.55 23.10
N ARG A 31 -3.84 -2.37 22.48
CA ARG A 31 -4.40 -1.11 22.98
C ARG A 31 -5.91 -1.07 22.74
N PHE A 32 -6.66 -0.78 23.79
CA PHE A 32 -8.10 -0.57 23.69
C PHE A 32 -8.43 0.74 22.95
N PHE A 33 -9.34 0.66 21.99
CA PHE A 33 -9.95 1.80 21.33
C PHE A 33 -11.48 1.61 21.33
N PRO A 34 -12.28 2.63 21.67
CA PRO A 34 -13.72 2.56 21.55
C PRO A 34 -14.14 2.24 20.11
N LEU A 35 -15.12 1.34 19.94
CA LEU A 35 -15.58 0.93 18.60
C LEU A 35 -16.00 2.11 17.70
N PRO A 36 -16.72 3.15 18.19
CA PRO A 36 -17.06 4.30 17.36
C PRO A 36 -15.83 5.05 16.83
N LEU A 37 -14.75 5.09 17.61
CA LEU A 37 -13.49 5.71 17.20
C LEU A 37 -12.81 4.92 16.09
N ILE A 38 -12.73 3.59 16.24
CA ILE A 38 -12.19 2.70 15.20
C ILE A 38 -12.98 2.86 13.90
N GLN A 39 -14.31 2.82 13.98
CA GLN A 39 -15.19 2.98 12.82
C GLN A 39 -14.98 4.33 12.13
N ALA A 40 -14.89 5.43 12.88
CA ALA A 40 -14.63 6.75 12.33
C ALA A 40 -13.27 6.83 11.62
N LYS A 41 -12.20 6.31 12.24
CA LYS A 41 -10.85 6.29 11.64
C LYS A 41 -10.79 5.42 10.39
N MET A 42 -11.36 4.21 10.45
CA MET A 42 -11.41 3.29 9.32
C MET A 42 -12.21 3.86 8.14
N LEU A 43 -13.33 4.55 8.41
CA LEU A 43 -14.11 5.23 7.38
C LEU A 43 -13.32 6.38 6.75
N ALA A 44 -12.67 7.23 7.55
CA ALA A 44 -11.85 8.33 7.05
C ALA A 44 -10.68 7.83 6.19
N ILE A 45 -10.01 6.75 6.63
CA ILE A 45 -8.95 6.08 5.87
C ILE A 45 -9.51 5.49 4.57
N ALA A 46 -10.67 4.83 4.59
CA ALA A 46 -11.30 4.29 3.39
C ALA A 46 -11.63 5.39 2.38
N ILE A 47 -12.21 6.51 2.84
CA ILE A 47 -12.55 7.66 1.99
C ILE A 47 -11.30 8.19 1.28
N THR A 48 -10.23 8.41 2.03
CA THR A 48 -9.00 9.02 1.52
C THR A 48 -8.11 8.06 0.71
N THR A 49 -8.11 6.76 1.02
CA THR A 49 -7.19 5.79 0.39
C THR A 49 -7.85 4.91 -0.67
N LEU A 50 -9.19 4.78 -0.68
CA LEU A 50 -9.95 3.97 -1.63
C LEU A 50 -10.87 4.85 -2.49
N PHE A 51 -11.85 5.51 -1.87
CA PHE A 51 -12.95 6.14 -2.61
C PHE A 51 -12.49 7.35 -3.43
N ILE A 52 -11.80 8.30 -2.80
CA ILE A 52 -11.31 9.51 -3.48
C ILE A 52 -10.33 9.16 -4.63
N PRO A 53 -9.32 8.28 -4.44
CA PRO A 53 -8.43 7.87 -5.54
C PRO A 53 -9.16 7.17 -6.70
N ILE A 54 -10.18 6.36 -6.43
CA ILE A 54 -10.99 5.72 -7.48
C ILE A 54 -11.72 6.80 -8.31
N VAL A 55 -12.38 7.75 -7.65
CA VAL A 55 -13.07 8.86 -8.33
C VAL A 55 -12.08 9.68 -9.15
N PHE A 56 -10.91 9.99 -8.59
CA PHE A 56 -9.85 10.72 -9.27
C PHE A 56 -9.31 9.97 -10.50
N PHE A 57 -9.16 8.65 -10.43
CA PHE A 57 -8.79 7.84 -11.59
C PHE A 57 -9.82 7.96 -12.72
N PHE A 58 -11.12 7.88 -12.41
CA PHE A 58 -12.16 8.05 -13.43
C PHE A 58 -12.18 9.45 -14.04
N LEU A 59 -11.91 10.49 -13.25
CA LEU A 59 -11.70 11.85 -13.75
C LEU A 59 -10.54 11.90 -14.75
N LEU A 60 -9.37 11.34 -14.39
CA LEU A 60 -8.21 11.29 -15.29
C LEU A 60 -8.50 10.50 -16.58
N LYS A 61 -9.28 9.42 -16.48
CA LYS A 61 -9.71 8.65 -17.64
C LYS A 61 -10.57 9.47 -18.60
N ASN A 62 -11.53 10.22 -18.07
CA ASN A 62 -12.39 11.10 -18.87
C ASN A 62 -11.61 12.25 -19.51
N LEU A 63 -10.53 12.72 -18.87
CA LEU A 63 -9.62 13.73 -19.41
C LEU A 63 -8.57 13.16 -20.39
N GLY A 64 -8.61 11.86 -20.70
CA GLY A 64 -7.64 11.20 -21.58
C GLY A 64 -6.23 11.04 -20.97
N LYS A 65 -6.07 11.27 -19.66
CA LYS A 65 -4.79 11.19 -18.94
C LYS A 65 -4.46 9.80 -18.38
N ALA A 66 -5.42 8.88 -18.38
CA ALA A 66 -5.23 7.49 -17.98
C ALA A 66 -6.09 6.56 -18.84
N LYS A 67 -5.54 5.44 -19.32
CA LYS A 67 -6.27 4.52 -20.23
C LYS A 67 -6.88 3.33 -19.51
N ASN A 68 -6.15 2.75 -18.55
CA ASN A 68 -6.59 1.56 -17.82
C ASN A 68 -6.27 1.64 -16.33
N VAL A 69 -7.03 0.89 -15.53
CA VAL A 69 -6.93 0.86 -14.06
C VAL A 69 -5.56 0.40 -13.58
N PHE A 70 -4.83 -0.34 -14.41
CA PHE A 70 -3.49 -0.83 -14.07
C PHE A 70 -2.36 0.15 -14.40
N LEU A 71 -2.66 1.32 -15.00
CA LEU A 71 -1.70 2.37 -15.36
C LEU A 71 -0.46 1.76 -16.07
N SER A 72 -0.72 1.08 -17.19
CA SER A 72 0.28 0.29 -17.91
C SER A 72 1.45 1.13 -18.43
N ASP A 73 1.18 2.40 -18.77
CA ASP A 73 2.19 3.40 -19.09
C ASP A 73 2.64 4.13 -17.81
N VAL A 74 3.94 4.24 -17.61
CA VAL A 74 4.55 4.92 -16.47
C VAL A 74 4.16 6.40 -16.42
N LYS A 75 3.96 7.04 -17.58
CA LYS A 75 3.59 8.46 -17.67
C LYS A 75 2.21 8.73 -17.06
N GLU A 76 1.29 7.77 -17.18
CA GLU A 76 -0.07 7.85 -16.60
C GLU A 76 -0.03 7.81 -15.06
N ARG A 77 1.07 7.38 -14.44
CA ARG A 77 1.19 7.23 -12.97
C ARG A 77 1.49 8.53 -12.24
N LYS A 78 1.99 9.56 -12.94
CA LYS A 78 2.43 10.83 -12.33
C LYS A 78 1.29 11.51 -11.56
N TRP A 79 0.15 11.72 -12.23
CA TRP A 79 -1.02 12.37 -11.60
C TRP A 79 -1.64 11.53 -10.47
N PRO A 80 -1.92 10.22 -10.64
CA PRO A 80 -2.39 9.38 -9.56
C PRO A 80 -1.48 9.37 -8.34
N LEU A 81 -0.16 9.20 -8.52
CA LEU A 81 0.78 9.14 -7.40
C LEU A 81 0.94 10.49 -6.70
N PHE A 82 1.03 11.59 -7.44
CA PHE A 82 1.08 12.93 -6.85
C PHE A 82 -0.17 13.21 -6.00
N PHE A 83 -1.35 12.94 -6.54
CA PHE A 83 -2.59 13.14 -5.80
C PHE A 83 -2.67 12.23 -4.57
N TYR A 84 -2.20 10.99 -4.68
CA TYR A 84 -2.17 10.06 -3.56
C TYR A 84 -1.23 10.52 -2.44
N ILE A 85 -0.09 11.14 -2.75
CA ILE A 85 0.80 11.78 -1.75
C ILE A 85 0.02 12.79 -0.92
N LEU A 86 -0.79 13.64 -1.55
CA LEU A 86 -1.60 14.64 -0.83
C LEU A 86 -2.61 13.98 0.12
N LEU A 87 -3.25 12.88 -0.31
CA LEU A 87 -4.22 12.15 0.50
C LEU A 87 -3.57 11.40 1.67
N ILE A 88 -2.37 10.85 1.48
CA ILE A 88 -1.59 10.26 2.59
C ILE A 88 -1.14 11.38 3.55
N GLY A 89 -0.78 12.56 3.03
CA GLY A 89 -0.48 13.74 3.84
C GLY A 89 -1.67 14.18 4.70
N LEU A 90 -2.88 14.17 4.13
CA LEU A 90 -4.12 14.43 4.86
C LEU A 90 -4.34 13.41 5.98
N ASN A 91 -4.05 12.13 5.74
CA ASN A 91 -4.13 11.10 6.79
C ASN A 91 -3.18 11.42 7.94
N LEU A 92 -1.92 11.77 7.64
CA LEU A 92 -0.91 12.10 8.65
C LEU A 92 -1.17 13.43 9.38
N TYR A 93 -1.88 14.37 8.75
CA TYR A 93 -2.13 15.68 9.34
C TYR A 93 -3.45 15.75 10.13
N GLN A 94 -4.50 15.04 9.70
CA GLN A 94 -5.85 15.18 10.24
C GLN A 94 -6.43 13.89 10.83
N ILE A 95 -6.06 12.73 10.31
CA ILE A 95 -6.72 11.46 10.66
C ILE A 95 -5.91 10.69 11.70
N LEU A 96 -4.60 10.63 11.56
CA LEU A 96 -3.71 9.87 12.42
C LEU A 96 -2.79 10.84 13.17
N ASP A 97 -2.72 10.69 14.48
CA ASP A 97 -1.74 11.38 15.31
C ASP A 97 -0.74 10.39 15.92
N ILE A 98 0.48 10.86 16.11
CA ILE A 98 1.62 10.07 16.58
C ILE A 98 1.43 9.53 18.01
N TYR A 99 0.65 10.20 18.86
CA TYR A 99 0.50 9.83 20.27
C TYR A 99 -0.53 8.71 20.48
N ASN A 100 -1.63 8.75 19.73
CA ASN A 100 -2.70 7.77 19.84
C ASN A 100 -2.48 6.55 18.96
N TYR A 101 -1.79 6.72 17.82
CA TYR A 101 -1.62 5.66 16.83
C TYR A 101 -0.19 5.57 16.29
N PRO A 102 0.87 5.52 17.12
CA PRO A 102 2.26 5.64 16.66
C PRO A 102 2.61 4.63 15.54
N ALA A 103 2.30 3.35 15.73
CA ALA A 103 2.57 2.32 14.73
C ALA A 103 1.83 2.57 13.40
N LEU A 104 0.55 2.96 13.47
CA LEU A 104 -0.26 3.22 12.29
C LEU A 104 0.14 4.53 11.61
N TYR A 105 0.50 5.55 12.38
CA TYR A 105 1.03 6.82 11.88
C TYR A 105 2.30 6.56 11.07
N TYR A 106 3.28 5.84 11.64
CA TYR A 106 4.52 5.53 10.94
C TYR A 106 4.31 4.54 9.78
N TYR A 107 3.31 3.65 9.83
CA TYR A 107 2.90 2.90 8.64
C TYR A 107 2.54 3.83 7.47
N PHE A 108 1.75 4.87 7.73
CA PHE A 108 1.40 5.88 6.72
C PHE A 108 2.59 6.74 6.30
N VAL A 109 3.55 7.02 7.19
CA VAL A 109 4.82 7.67 6.81
C VAL A 109 5.62 6.77 5.86
N GLY A 110 5.70 5.46 6.13
CA GLY A 110 6.35 4.51 5.23
C GLY A 110 5.65 4.45 3.87
N ILE A 111 4.31 4.50 3.83
CA ILE A 111 3.53 4.61 2.58
C ILE A 111 3.85 5.92 1.86
N MET A 112 3.90 7.04 2.56
CA MET A 112 4.23 8.35 2.00
C MET A 112 5.58 8.30 1.27
N ILE A 113 6.62 7.78 1.93
CA ILE A 113 7.96 7.64 1.36
C ILE A 113 7.95 6.69 0.14
N SER A 114 7.20 5.58 0.22
CA SER A 114 7.08 4.60 -0.86
C SER A 114 6.41 5.22 -2.10
N VAL A 115 5.31 5.95 -1.92
CA VAL A 115 4.56 6.62 -2.98
C VAL A 115 5.37 7.78 -3.57
N ALA A 116 6.05 8.57 -2.73
CA ALA A 116 6.95 9.64 -3.19
C ALA A 116 8.10 9.08 -4.04
N THR A 117 8.70 7.96 -3.61
CA THR A 117 9.74 7.27 -4.39
C THR A 117 9.16 6.75 -5.70
N GLY A 118 7.98 6.13 -5.69
CA GLY A 118 7.27 5.72 -6.90
C GLY A 118 6.97 6.87 -7.86
N PHE A 119 6.62 8.05 -7.32
CA PHE A 119 6.38 9.26 -8.10
C PHE A 119 7.67 9.77 -8.76
N ILE A 120 8.77 9.84 -8.02
CA ILE A 120 10.08 10.23 -8.55
C ILE A 120 10.52 9.27 -9.66
N LEU A 121 10.40 7.96 -9.45
CA LEU A 121 10.72 6.97 -10.48
C LEU A 121 9.83 7.11 -11.71
N ALA A 122 8.52 7.38 -11.53
CA ALA A 122 7.63 7.62 -12.64
C ALA A 122 8.00 8.90 -13.42
N TRP A 123 8.54 9.92 -12.75
CA TRP A 123 9.09 11.11 -13.40
C TRP A 123 10.32 10.78 -14.26
N LEU A 124 11.20 9.91 -13.75
CA LEU A 124 12.37 9.38 -14.44
C LEU A 124 12.05 8.28 -15.46
N ASN A 125 10.78 7.97 -15.69
CA ASN A 125 10.29 6.88 -16.56
C ASN A 125 10.75 5.47 -16.16
N ILE A 126 11.09 5.25 -14.88
CA ILE A 126 11.44 3.94 -14.33
C ILE A 126 10.16 3.26 -13.82
N LYS A 127 9.89 2.04 -14.31
CA LYS A 127 8.63 1.33 -14.06
C LYS A 127 8.70 0.41 -12.82
N ALA A 128 8.61 0.96 -11.62
CA ALA A 128 8.44 0.13 -10.41
C ALA A 128 7.04 -0.55 -10.38
N SER A 129 6.94 -1.78 -9.85
CA SER A 129 5.64 -2.44 -9.70
C SER A 129 4.89 -1.98 -8.45
N LEU A 130 3.83 -1.19 -8.61
CA LEU A 130 3.02 -0.69 -7.48
C LEU A 130 2.32 -1.82 -6.70
N HIS A 131 1.95 -2.91 -7.37
CA HIS A 131 1.45 -4.12 -6.70
C HIS A 131 2.47 -4.67 -5.71
N MET A 132 3.74 -4.76 -6.12
CA MET A 132 4.81 -5.24 -5.25
C MET A 132 5.10 -4.28 -4.11
N VAL A 133 5.09 -2.96 -4.37
CA VAL A 133 5.22 -1.92 -3.33
C VAL A 133 4.16 -2.08 -2.24
N GLY A 134 2.90 -2.22 -2.64
CA GLY A 134 1.79 -2.29 -1.70
C GLY A 134 1.85 -3.53 -0.82
N ILE A 135 2.04 -4.71 -1.43
CA ILE A 135 2.00 -5.97 -0.68
C ILE A 135 3.26 -6.20 0.16
N SER A 136 4.45 -5.78 -0.29
CA SER A 136 5.67 -5.85 0.54
C SER A 136 5.63 -4.84 1.69
N GLY A 137 5.00 -3.67 1.48
CA GLY A 137 4.77 -2.69 2.54
C GLY A 137 3.86 -3.22 3.65
N ILE A 138 2.71 -3.82 3.30
CA ILE A 138 1.86 -4.50 4.29
C ILE A 138 2.62 -5.61 5.01
N PHE A 139 3.33 -6.47 4.28
CA PHE A 139 4.06 -7.58 4.86
C PHE A 139 5.04 -7.09 5.93
N THR A 140 5.81 -6.05 5.62
CA THR A 140 6.79 -5.46 6.54
C THR A 140 6.12 -4.87 7.78
N PHE A 141 5.00 -4.16 7.59
CA PHE A 141 4.26 -3.59 8.70
C PHE A 141 3.66 -4.67 9.63
N ILE A 142 3.05 -5.71 9.07
CA ILE A 142 2.46 -6.81 9.86
C ILE A 142 3.55 -7.63 10.57
N LEU A 143 4.69 -7.86 9.91
CA LEU A 143 5.85 -8.49 10.53
C LEU A 143 6.33 -7.69 11.73
N ALA A 144 6.42 -6.36 11.59
CA ALA A 144 6.81 -5.49 12.68
C ALA A 144 5.81 -5.51 13.84
N LEU A 145 4.50 -5.47 13.57
CA LEU A 145 3.48 -5.60 14.62
C LEU A 145 3.58 -6.95 15.35
N SER A 146 3.83 -8.04 14.61
CA SER A 146 4.05 -9.37 15.19
C SER A 146 5.21 -9.38 16.19
N ILE A 147 6.34 -8.77 15.80
CA ILE A 147 7.55 -8.69 16.64
C ILE A 147 7.32 -7.77 17.84
N PHE A 148 6.80 -6.56 17.59
CA PHE A 148 6.64 -5.52 18.61
C PHE A 148 5.65 -5.93 19.71
N TYR A 149 4.46 -6.42 19.32
CA TYR A 149 3.46 -6.88 20.28
C TYR A 149 3.69 -8.32 20.75
N ARG A 150 4.72 -9.01 20.25
CA ARG A 150 5.01 -10.42 20.54
C ARG A 150 3.82 -11.36 20.26
N ILE A 151 3.06 -11.05 19.21
CA ILE A 151 1.90 -11.83 18.78
C ILE A 151 2.33 -12.79 17.68
N ASN A 152 1.98 -14.07 17.80
CA ASN A 152 2.27 -15.05 16.76
C ASN A 152 1.32 -14.87 15.57
N LEU A 153 1.85 -14.32 14.48
CA LEU A 153 1.13 -14.12 13.21
C LEU A 153 1.68 -15.02 12.09
N LEU A 154 2.25 -16.18 12.43
CA LEU A 154 2.91 -17.08 11.48
C LEU A 154 2.05 -17.38 10.25
N PHE A 155 0.77 -17.74 10.44
CA PHE A 155 -0.13 -18.04 9.32
C PHE A 155 -0.41 -16.83 8.44
N THR A 156 -0.60 -15.64 9.03
CA THR A 156 -0.79 -14.40 8.28
C THR A 156 0.45 -14.04 7.47
N LEU A 157 1.64 -14.15 8.07
CA LEU A 157 2.91 -13.86 7.40
C LEU A 157 3.20 -14.87 6.28
N ALA A 158 2.95 -16.16 6.51
CA ALA A 158 3.06 -17.20 5.48
C ALA A 158 2.11 -16.92 4.31
N PHE A 159 0.86 -16.55 4.60
CA PHE A 159 -0.10 -16.15 3.56
C PHE A 159 0.40 -14.94 2.76
N LEU A 160 0.95 -13.91 3.42
CA LEU A 160 1.47 -12.73 2.73
C LEU A 160 2.67 -13.05 1.85
N ILE A 161 3.57 -13.95 2.28
CA ILE A 161 4.69 -14.44 1.45
C ILE A 161 4.16 -15.16 0.21
N LEU A 162 3.15 -16.04 0.37
CA LEU A 162 2.50 -16.70 -0.77
C LEU A 162 1.81 -15.68 -1.69
N ALA A 163 1.16 -14.67 -1.13
CA ALA A 163 0.48 -13.61 -1.88
C ALA A 163 1.48 -12.72 -2.64
N ILE A 164 2.66 -12.44 -2.08
CA ILE A 164 3.78 -11.77 -2.78
C ILE A 164 4.20 -12.62 -4.00
N GLY A 165 4.44 -13.92 -3.80
CA GLY A 165 4.81 -14.84 -4.88
C GLY A 165 3.74 -14.97 -5.96
N TRP A 166 2.46 -15.04 -5.57
CA TRP A 166 1.33 -15.11 -6.49
C TRP A 166 1.18 -13.82 -7.30
N THR A 167 1.33 -12.66 -6.65
CA THR A 167 1.29 -11.35 -7.30
C THR A 167 2.44 -11.18 -8.29
N ALA A 168 3.67 -11.52 -7.88
CA ALA A 168 4.85 -11.50 -8.77
C ALA A 168 4.65 -12.41 -9.99
N SER A 169 4.21 -13.65 -9.77
CA SER A 169 3.93 -14.62 -10.84
C SER A 169 2.89 -14.11 -11.83
N SER A 170 1.84 -13.46 -11.33
CA SER A 170 0.84 -12.79 -12.17
C SER A 170 1.44 -11.69 -13.04
N ARG A 171 2.25 -10.81 -12.47
CA ARG A 171 2.85 -9.68 -13.21
C ARG A 171 3.82 -10.14 -14.30
N LEU A 172 4.62 -11.18 -14.04
CA LEU A 172 5.52 -11.78 -15.04
C LEU A 172 4.74 -12.50 -16.15
N THR A 173 3.77 -13.34 -15.80
CA THR A 173 3.00 -14.16 -16.76
C THR A 173 2.25 -13.29 -17.78
N TYR A 174 1.71 -12.16 -17.33
CA TYR A 174 1.02 -11.19 -18.17
C TYR A 174 1.94 -10.16 -18.82
N LYS A 175 3.26 -10.32 -18.73
CA LYS A 175 4.28 -9.41 -19.26
C LYS A 175 4.03 -7.94 -18.86
N ALA A 176 3.43 -7.74 -17.69
CA ALA A 176 3.13 -6.41 -17.18
C ALA A 176 4.40 -5.73 -16.64
N HIS A 177 5.33 -6.54 -16.15
CA HIS A 177 6.59 -6.13 -15.54
C HIS A 177 7.73 -7.13 -15.80
N THR A 178 8.97 -6.66 -15.68
CA THR A 178 10.18 -7.52 -15.65
C THR A 178 10.54 -7.91 -14.22
N GLY A 179 11.43 -8.90 -14.03
CA GLY A 179 11.90 -9.31 -12.70
C GLY A 179 12.53 -8.15 -11.91
N LEU A 180 13.33 -7.31 -12.57
CA LEU A 180 13.96 -6.14 -11.94
C LEU A 180 12.92 -5.13 -11.45
N GLU A 181 11.89 -4.85 -12.25
CA GLU A 181 10.80 -3.94 -11.88
C GLU A 181 9.99 -4.43 -10.66
N LEU A 182 9.86 -5.75 -10.51
CA LEU A 182 9.25 -6.37 -9.33
C LEU A 182 10.15 -6.24 -8.10
N ILE A 183 11.44 -6.52 -8.23
CA ILE A 183 12.44 -6.38 -7.15
C ILE A 183 12.47 -4.93 -6.66
N ILE A 184 12.57 -3.96 -7.57
CA ILE A 184 12.50 -2.53 -7.24
C ILE A 184 11.21 -2.23 -6.47
N GLY A 185 10.06 -2.74 -6.92
CA GLY A 185 8.80 -2.56 -6.21
C GLY A 185 8.81 -3.15 -4.79
N ILE A 186 9.37 -4.34 -4.60
CA ILE A 186 9.51 -4.96 -3.27
C ILE A 186 10.32 -4.05 -2.35
N PHE A 187 11.50 -3.58 -2.78
CA PHE A 187 12.37 -2.72 -1.99
C PHE A 187 11.69 -1.39 -1.64
N ILE A 188 10.97 -0.79 -2.58
CA ILE A 188 10.24 0.47 -2.32
C ILE A 188 9.14 0.28 -1.29
N GLY A 189 8.49 -0.88 -1.19
CA GLY A 189 7.52 -1.12 -0.11
C GLY A 189 8.17 -1.53 1.22
N PHE A 190 9.26 -2.29 1.16
CA PHE A 190 9.92 -2.88 2.33
C PHE A 190 10.83 -1.89 3.07
N VAL A 191 11.73 -1.21 2.35
CA VAL A 191 12.78 -0.37 2.95
C VAL A 191 12.20 0.84 3.69
N PRO A 192 11.24 1.61 3.12
CA PRO A 192 10.65 2.72 3.86
C PRO A 192 9.96 2.28 5.15
N GLN A 193 9.26 1.14 5.12
CA GLN A 193 8.63 0.58 6.31
C GLN A 193 9.69 0.22 7.35
N LEU A 194 10.79 -0.44 6.97
CA LEU A 194 11.89 -0.71 7.89
C LEU A 194 12.52 0.55 8.49
N ILE A 195 12.77 1.58 7.68
CA ILE A 195 13.40 2.83 8.13
C ILE A 195 12.56 3.50 9.22
N VAL A 196 11.23 3.46 9.09
CA VAL A 196 10.34 4.12 10.05
C VAL A 196 10.10 3.30 11.32
N LEU A 197 10.44 2.00 11.35
CA LEU A 197 10.23 1.14 12.52
C LEU A 197 10.90 1.68 13.78
N LYS A 198 12.12 2.20 13.66
CA LYS A 198 12.89 2.72 14.80
C LYS A 198 12.21 3.86 15.58
N TYR A 199 11.17 4.48 15.00
CA TYR A 199 10.48 5.60 15.63
C TYR A 199 9.25 5.19 16.45
N TRP A 200 8.85 3.91 16.40
CA TRP A 200 7.73 3.41 17.19
C TRP A 200 7.95 2.01 17.80
N LEU A 201 9.11 1.40 17.54
CA LEU A 201 9.62 0.27 18.32
C LEU A 201 10.12 0.70 19.70
#